data_AF-A0A2M7RNJ9-F1
#
_entry.id   AF-A0A2M7RNJ9-F1
#
_cell.length_a   1.000
_cell.length_b   1.000
_cell.length_c   1.000
_cell.angle_alpha   90.00
_cell.angle_beta   90.00
_cell.angle_gamma   90.00
#
_symmetry.space_group_name_H-M   'P 1'
#
loop_
_entity.id
_entity.type
_entity.pdbx_description
1 polymer ?
#
loop_
_entity_poly.entity_id
_entity_poly.type
_entity_poly.pdbx_seq_one_letter_code
_entity_poly.pdbx_strand_id
1 'polypeptide(L)'
;MQKEKFISFIEDSLSQKEVSLVVLKSEEKENQYKSWLKEKNYHECKDPLEMLKNLGDKKSIFLEYDLASSKDIYDFVLQYPTGQAQLFDTKSMSSVTKNIDFKNRSTILLVTEHQLSLSEKENLDLLSNVGMTFRSEVKHA
;
A
#
# COMPACT_ATOMS: atom_id res chain seq x y z
N MET A 1 5.00 1.88 -22.61
CA MET A 1 3.56 1.89 -22.28
C MET A 1 3.23 1.47 -20.85
N GLN A 2 3.46 0.21 -20.40
CA GLN A 2 3.05 -0.20 -19.03
C GLN A 2 3.74 0.60 -17.91
N LYS A 3 5.06 0.81 -18.03
CA LYS A 3 5.81 1.67 -17.10
C LYS A 3 5.25 3.11 -17.07
N GLU A 4 4.99 3.72 -18.23
CA GLU A 4 4.46 5.09 -18.30
C GLU A 4 3.07 5.21 -17.65
N LYS A 5 2.16 4.25 -17.89
CA LYS A 5 0.85 4.21 -17.21
C LYS A 5 1.02 4.10 -15.69
N PHE A 6 1.96 3.27 -15.24
CA PHE A 6 2.26 3.12 -13.82
C PHE A 6 2.85 4.39 -13.20
N ILE A 7 3.74 5.09 -13.94
CA ILE A 7 4.28 6.38 -13.50
C ILE A 7 3.18 7.44 -13.40
N SER A 8 2.26 7.51 -14.38
CA SER A 8 1.10 8.42 -14.30
C SER A 8 0.27 8.13 -13.06
N PHE A 9 -0.03 6.86 -12.80
CA PHE A 9 -0.74 6.43 -11.59
C PHE A 9 -0.03 6.88 -10.30
N ILE A 10 1.29 6.73 -10.23
CA ILE A 10 2.08 7.19 -9.07
C ILE A 10 1.91 8.70 -8.86
N GLU A 11 1.96 9.47 -9.94
CA GLU A 11 1.84 10.93 -9.90
C GLU A 11 0.43 11.36 -9.48
N ASP A 12 -0.60 10.66 -9.97
CA ASP A 12 -2.01 10.90 -9.61
C ASP A 12 -2.34 10.47 -8.17
N SER A 13 -1.61 9.49 -7.62
CA SER A 13 -1.78 9.01 -6.24
C SER A 13 -1.29 9.98 -5.17
N LEU A 14 -0.58 11.06 -5.55
CA LEU A 14 -0.06 12.04 -4.61
C LEU A 14 -1.18 12.85 -3.97
N SER A 15 -1.05 13.06 -2.67
CA SER A 15 -1.99 13.80 -1.82
C SER A 15 -3.40 13.23 -1.73
N GLN A 16 -3.57 11.96 -2.08
CA GLN A 16 -4.83 11.25 -1.87
C GLN A 16 -5.05 10.98 -0.37
N LYS A 17 -6.31 11.04 0.05
CA LYS A 17 -6.73 10.70 1.42
C LYS A 17 -6.99 9.20 1.60
N GLU A 18 -6.72 8.41 0.57
CA GLU A 18 -6.97 6.98 0.56
C GLU A 18 -5.67 6.26 0.19
N VAL A 19 -5.50 5.05 0.70
CA VAL A 19 -4.39 4.18 0.29
C VAL A 19 -4.63 3.78 -1.15
N SER A 20 -3.62 3.95 -2.01
CA SER A 20 -3.68 3.51 -3.39
C SER A 20 -3.28 2.04 -3.50
N LEU A 21 -3.88 1.30 -4.42
CA LEU A 21 -3.67 -0.15 -4.57
C LEU A 21 -3.02 -0.48 -5.90
N VAL A 22 -2.04 -1.37 -5.88
CA VAL A 22 -1.41 -1.94 -7.08
C VAL A 22 -1.65 -3.44 -7.06
N VAL A 23 -2.46 -3.92 -8.01
CA VAL A 23 -2.78 -5.35 -8.16
C VAL A 23 -1.91 -5.98 -9.25
N LEU A 24 -1.09 -6.93 -8.83
CA LEU A 24 -0.16 -7.69 -9.65
C LEU A 24 -0.74 -9.06 -9.99
N LYS A 25 -0.56 -9.50 -11.24
CA LYS A 25 -1.03 -10.84 -11.64
C LYS A 25 -0.14 -11.98 -11.19
N SER A 26 1.15 -11.71 -11.01
CA SER A 26 2.14 -12.69 -10.57
C SER A 26 3.27 -12.01 -9.79
N GLU A 27 3.89 -12.77 -8.89
CA GLU A 27 5.05 -12.37 -8.09
C GLU A 27 6.26 -12.02 -8.98
N GLU A 28 6.38 -12.65 -10.16
CA GLU A 28 7.50 -12.42 -11.09
C GLU A 28 7.65 -10.93 -11.50
N LYS A 29 6.53 -10.19 -11.56
CA LYS A 29 6.55 -8.76 -11.91
C LYS A 29 6.76 -7.86 -10.70
N GLU A 30 6.63 -8.36 -9.49
CA GLU A 30 6.65 -7.56 -8.28
C GLU A 30 7.95 -6.78 -8.11
N ASN A 31 9.09 -7.44 -8.32
CA ASN A 31 10.41 -6.80 -8.28
C ASN A 31 10.52 -5.63 -9.27
N GLN A 32 9.87 -5.73 -10.44
CA GLN A 32 9.85 -4.66 -11.43
C GLN A 32 9.06 -3.45 -10.92
N TYR A 33 7.87 -3.65 -10.36
CA TYR A 33 7.05 -2.54 -9.82
C TYR A 33 7.69 -1.91 -8.58
N LYS A 34 8.27 -2.73 -7.70
CA LYS A 34 9.08 -2.25 -6.56
C LYS A 34 10.26 -1.39 -7.04
N SER A 35 10.95 -1.81 -8.10
CA SER A 35 12.03 -1.01 -8.70
C SER A 35 11.52 0.35 -9.20
N TRP A 36 10.41 0.38 -9.93
CA TRP A 36 9.82 1.63 -10.43
C TRP A 36 9.34 2.57 -9.31
N LEU A 37 8.80 2.02 -8.22
CA LEU A 37 8.46 2.80 -7.03
C LEU A 37 9.69 3.42 -6.38
N LYS A 38 10.78 2.66 -6.26
CA LYS A 38 12.07 3.15 -5.75
C LYS A 38 12.66 4.24 -6.64
N GLU A 39 12.57 4.10 -7.97
CA GLU A 39 12.94 5.15 -8.92
C GLU A 39 12.15 6.46 -8.71
N LYS A 40 10.92 6.37 -8.20
CA LYS A 40 10.07 7.51 -7.82
C LYS A 40 10.17 7.90 -6.34
N ASN A 41 11.25 7.50 -5.67
CA ASN A 41 11.57 7.82 -4.27
C ASN A 41 10.56 7.29 -3.24
N TYR A 42 9.80 6.24 -3.57
CA TYR A 42 9.00 5.56 -2.57
C TYR A 42 9.89 4.71 -1.66
N HIS A 43 9.60 4.77 -0.37
CA HIS A 43 10.27 3.96 0.64
C HIS A 43 9.49 2.67 0.88
N GLU A 44 10.15 1.53 0.70
CA GLU A 44 9.60 0.21 1.01
C GLU A 44 9.53 0.03 2.52
N CYS A 45 8.35 -0.35 3.03
CA CYS A 45 8.13 -0.75 4.40
C CYS A 45 8.00 -2.27 4.44
N LYS A 46 8.54 -2.92 5.47
CA LYS A 46 8.53 -4.39 5.61
C LYS A 46 7.27 -4.91 6.29
N ASP A 47 6.65 -4.08 7.11
CA ASP A 47 5.46 -4.44 7.88
C ASP A 47 4.57 -3.20 8.14
N PRO A 48 3.33 -3.39 8.59
CA PRO A 48 2.39 -2.29 8.86
C PRO A 48 2.87 -1.33 9.95
N LEU A 49 3.64 -1.81 10.94
CA LEU A 49 4.16 -0.95 12.01
C LEU A 49 5.27 -0.03 11.50
N GLU A 50 6.17 -0.55 10.64
CA GLU A 50 7.18 0.25 9.94
C GLU A 50 6.51 1.27 9.01
N MET A 51 5.48 0.85 8.27
CA MET A 51 4.67 1.75 7.44
C MET A 51 4.11 2.90 8.26
N LEU A 52 3.46 2.60 9.40
CA LEU A 52 2.91 3.59 10.30
C LEU A 52 4.00 4.52 10.85
N LYS A 53 5.12 3.97 11.33
CA LYS A 53 6.24 4.76 11.88
C LYS A 53 6.81 5.73 10.83
N ASN A 54 6.96 5.30 9.59
CA ASN A 54 7.48 6.09 8.47
C ASN A 54 6.51 7.15 7.94
N LEU A 55 5.22 7.11 8.30
CA LEU A 55 4.29 8.17 7.93
C LEU A 55 4.67 9.56 8.48
N GLY A 56 5.51 9.64 9.51
CA GLY A 56 6.04 10.94 9.97
C GLY A 56 7.16 11.49 9.09
N ASP A 57 8.00 10.61 8.55
CA ASP A 57 9.34 10.99 8.07
C ASP A 57 9.50 10.88 6.55
N LYS A 58 8.71 10.00 5.92
CA LYS A 58 8.80 9.69 4.49
C LYS A 58 7.59 10.23 3.76
N LYS A 59 7.79 10.96 2.66
CA LYS A 59 6.70 11.50 1.84
C LYS A 59 5.93 10.41 1.09
N SER A 60 6.62 9.45 0.50
CA SER A 60 5.97 8.38 -0.26
C SER A 60 6.46 7.03 0.23
N ILE A 61 5.52 6.15 0.56
CA ILE A 61 5.81 4.82 1.10
C ILE A 61 5.02 3.77 0.34
N PHE A 62 5.55 2.55 0.28
CA PHE A 62 4.79 1.40 -0.15
C PHE A 62 5.01 0.21 0.78
N LEU A 63 4.02 -0.66 0.84
CA LEU A 63 4.04 -1.91 1.57
C LEU A 63 3.58 -3.02 0.63
N GLU A 64 4.27 -4.16 0.67
CA GLU A 64 3.76 -5.39 0.08
C GLU A 64 2.73 -6.02 1.02
N TYR A 65 1.60 -6.42 0.46
CA TYR A 65 0.55 -7.07 1.21
C TYR A 65 1.01 -8.46 1.63
N ASP A 66 0.97 -8.72 2.93
CA ASP A 66 1.25 -10.03 3.50
C ASP A 66 0.00 -10.54 4.23
N LEU A 67 -0.36 -11.80 3.96
CA LEU A 67 -1.51 -12.44 4.57
C LEU A 67 -1.36 -12.59 6.08
N ALA A 68 -0.13 -12.75 6.59
CA ALA A 68 0.08 -12.85 8.04
C ALA A 68 -0.20 -11.54 8.79
N SER A 69 -0.19 -10.40 8.09
CA SER A 69 -0.49 -9.07 8.62
C SER A 69 -1.73 -8.43 7.96
N SER A 70 -2.57 -9.25 7.31
CA SER A 70 -3.75 -8.82 6.54
C SER A 70 -4.67 -7.90 7.33
N LYS A 71 -4.96 -8.26 8.58
CA LYS A 71 -5.83 -7.50 9.48
C LYS A 71 -5.23 -6.13 9.82
N ASP A 72 -3.95 -6.06 10.18
CA ASP A 72 -3.31 -4.79 10.54
C ASP A 72 -3.24 -3.85 9.32
N ILE A 73 -2.98 -4.40 8.12
CA ILE A 73 -3.03 -3.64 6.87
C ILE A 73 -4.45 -3.13 6.62
N TYR A 74 -5.47 -3.97 6.80
CA TYR A 74 -6.86 -3.60 6.59
C TYR A 74 -7.31 -2.51 7.58
N ASP A 75 -7.03 -2.68 8.86
CA ASP A 75 -7.31 -1.70 9.91
C ASP A 75 -6.61 -0.36 9.61
N PHE A 76 -5.38 -0.40 9.09
CA PHE A 76 -4.67 0.80 8.63
C PHE A 76 -5.38 1.47 7.45
N VAL A 77 -5.77 0.70 6.42
CA VAL A 77 -6.48 1.21 5.23
C VAL A 77 -7.79 1.90 5.64
N LEU A 78 -8.55 1.31 6.56
CA LEU A 78 -9.79 1.90 7.10
C LEU A 78 -9.54 3.20 7.87
N GLN A 79 -8.45 3.27 8.63
CA GLN A 79 -8.12 4.44 9.43
C GLN A 79 -7.49 5.58 8.62
N TYR A 80 -6.77 5.26 7.54
CA TYR A 80 -5.99 6.23 6.75
C TYR A 80 -6.76 7.50 6.35
N PRO A 81 -8.01 7.43 5.86
CA PRO A 81 -8.77 8.62 5.46
C PRO A 81 -9.13 9.57 6.61
N THR A 82 -9.08 9.09 7.85
CA THR A 82 -9.33 9.93 9.03
C THR A 82 -8.18 10.90 9.33
N GLY A 83 -7.02 10.72 8.69
CA GLY A 83 -5.81 11.49 8.96
C GLY A 83 -5.08 11.05 10.23
N GLN A 84 -5.50 9.95 10.85
CA GLN A 84 -4.84 9.32 11.98
C GLN A 84 -4.93 7.81 11.83
N ALA A 85 -3.83 7.10 12.12
CA ALA A 85 -3.82 5.65 12.17
C ALA A 85 -3.14 5.17 13.46
N GLN A 86 -3.66 4.08 14.00
CA GLN A 86 -3.17 3.41 15.19
C GLN A 86 -3.05 1.90 14.94
N LEU A 87 -1.91 1.33 15.34
CA LEU A 87 -1.66 -0.11 15.33
C LEU A 87 -1.04 -0.54 16.66
N PHE A 88 -1.28 -1.79 17.06
CA PHE A 88 -0.73 -2.36 18.29
C PHE A 88 0.60 -3.07 18.03
N ASP A 89 1.68 -2.62 18.67
CA ASP A 89 3.00 -3.24 18.57
C ASP A 89 3.14 -4.31 19.67
N THR A 90 2.98 -5.57 19.27
CA THR A 90 3.03 -6.74 20.18
C THR A 90 4.39 -6.94 20.85
N LYS A 91 5.48 -6.42 20.26
CA LYS A 91 6.83 -6.53 20.85
C LYS A 91 7.00 -5.56 22.02
N SER A 92 6.52 -4.33 21.84
CA SER A 92 6.55 -3.30 22.88
C SER A 92 5.35 -3.31 23.81
N MET A 93 4.33 -4.12 23.51
CA MET A 93 3.03 -4.13 24.19
C MET A 93 2.39 -2.74 24.28
N SER A 94 2.50 -1.95 23.20
CA SER A 94 2.03 -0.56 23.16
C SER A 94 1.40 -0.20 21.82
N SER A 95 0.46 0.76 21.86
CA SER A 95 -0.13 1.30 20.64
C SER A 95 0.77 2.37 20.03
N VAL A 96 1.08 2.22 18.74
CA VAL A 96 1.73 3.26 17.94
C VAL A 96 0.64 4.06 17.24
N THR A 97 0.64 5.38 17.41
CA THR A 97 -0.34 6.27 16.78
C THR A 97 0.40 7.35 15.98
N LYS A 98 -0.07 7.63 14.76
CA LYS A 98 0.49 8.67 13.90
C LYS A 98 -0.61 9.46 13.21
N ASN A 99 -0.40 10.77 13.14
CA ASN A 99 -1.19 11.67 12.31
C ASN A 99 -0.58 11.71 10.91
N ILE A 100 -1.43 11.82 9.89
CA ILE A 100 -1.06 11.75 8.48
C ILE A 100 -1.22 13.13 7.87
N ASP A 101 -0.10 13.72 7.44
CA ASP A 101 -0.13 14.89 6.56
C ASP A 101 -0.12 14.40 5.10
N PHE A 102 -1.27 14.51 4.44
CA PHE A 102 -1.46 14.05 3.06
C PHE A 102 -0.67 14.91 2.05
N LYS A 103 -0.19 16.11 2.41
CA LYS A 103 0.43 17.02 1.44
C LYS A 103 1.66 16.40 0.78
N ASN A 104 1.62 16.26 -0.55
CA ASN A 104 2.69 15.66 -1.36
C ASN A 104 3.11 14.26 -0.86
N ARG A 105 2.16 13.50 -0.32
CA ARG A 105 2.36 12.15 0.21
C ARG A 105 1.54 11.14 -0.55
N SER A 106 2.05 9.93 -0.65
CA SER A 106 1.28 8.79 -1.16
C SER A 106 1.65 7.53 -0.40
N THR A 107 0.65 6.68 -0.21
CA THR A 107 0.79 5.37 0.39
C THR A 107 0.23 4.35 -0.58
N ILE A 108 1.08 3.44 -1.03
CA ILE A 108 0.71 2.41 -2.00
C ILE A 108 0.80 1.03 -1.35
N LEU A 109 -0.26 0.24 -1.50
CA LEU A 109 -0.27 -1.17 -1.16
C LEU A 109 -0.06 -2.00 -2.43
N LEU A 110 0.94 -2.89 -2.43
CA LEU A 110 1.20 -3.84 -3.51
C LEU A 110 0.58 -5.18 -3.14
N VAL A 111 -0.30 -5.72 -3.96
CA VAL A 111 -0.97 -6.99 -3.72
C VAL A 111 -0.97 -7.84 -4.98
N THR A 112 -0.86 -9.15 -4.85
CA THR A 112 -1.12 -10.07 -5.97
C THR A 112 -2.61 -10.39 -6.09
N GLU A 113 -3.10 -10.77 -7.27
CA GLU A 113 -4.49 -11.23 -7.45
C GLU A 113 -4.82 -12.42 -6.54
N HIS A 114 -3.85 -13.30 -6.30
CA HIS A 114 -4.00 -14.42 -5.37
C HIS A 114 -4.19 -13.95 -3.92
N GLN A 115 -3.33 -13.07 -3.43
CA GLN A 115 -3.46 -12.50 -2.07
C GLN A 115 -4.77 -11.72 -1.90
N LEU A 116 -5.18 -10.97 -2.92
CA LEU A 116 -6.43 -10.22 -2.90
C LEU A 116 -7.64 -11.16 -2.76
N SER A 117 -7.68 -12.24 -3.54
CA SER A 117 -8.75 -13.24 -3.44
C SER A 117 -8.77 -13.97 -2.08
N LEU A 118 -7.60 -14.18 -1.47
CA LEU A 118 -7.53 -14.77 -0.13
C LEU A 118 -8.01 -13.78 0.95
N SER A 119 -7.66 -12.51 0.84
CA SER A 119 -8.14 -11.43 1.71
C SER A 119 -9.67 -11.31 1.71
N GLU A 120 -10.29 -11.39 0.53
CA GLU A 120 -11.74 -11.37 0.38
C GLU A 120 -12.44 -12.54 1.10
N LYS A 121 -11.82 -13.73 1.10
CA LYS A 121 -12.35 -14.90 1.84
C LYS A 121 -12.30 -14.72 3.34
N GLU A 122 -11.42 -13.87 3.85
CA GLU A 122 -11.33 -13.47 5.25
C GLU A 122 -12.29 -12.32 5.61
N ASN A 123 -13.16 -11.91 4.68
CA ASN A 123 -14.05 -10.74 4.77
C ASN A 123 -13.29 -9.41 4.92
N LEU A 124 -12.07 -9.34 4.41
CA LEU A 124 -11.28 -8.11 4.33
C LEU A 124 -11.46 -7.50 2.94
N ASP A 125 -12.48 -6.65 2.79
CA ASP A 125 -12.81 -6.02 1.51
C ASP A 125 -11.87 -4.84 1.22
N LEU A 126 -10.64 -5.14 0.80
CA LEU A 126 -9.65 -4.12 0.47
C LEU A 126 -10.11 -3.23 -0.70
N LEU A 127 -10.72 -3.81 -1.74
CA LEU A 127 -11.09 -3.08 -2.96
C LEU A 127 -12.10 -1.96 -2.69
N SER A 128 -13.02 -2.15 -1.75
CA SER A 128 -14.00 -1.13 -1.39
C SER A 128 -13.45 -0.02 -0.48
N ASN A 129 -12.27 -0.21 0.11
CA ASN A 129 -11.70 0.70 1.11
C ASN A 129 -10.39 1.39 0.66
N VAL A 130 -9.93 1.10 -0.56
CA VAL A 130 -8.79 1.77 -1.20
C VAL A 130 -9.27 2.84 -2.18
N GLY A 131 -8.39 3.78 -2.50
CA GLY A 131 -8.66 4.81 -3.50
C GLY A 131 -8.28 4.36 -4.90
N MET A 132 -7.30 5.04 -5.48
CA MET A 132 -6.85 4.73 -6.84
C MET A 132 -6.27 3.31 -6.94
N THR A 133 -6.71 2.56 -7.95
CA THR A 133 -6.23 1.20 -8.20
C THR A 133 -5.56 1.09 -9.56
N PHE A 134 -4.34 0.55 -9.58
CA PHE A 134 -3.63 0.15 -10.79
C PHE A 134 -3.60 -1.38 -10.90
N ARG A 135 -3.98 -1.93 -12.06
CA ARG A 135 -3.87 -3.37 -12.33
C ARG A 135 -2.84 -3.65 -13.41
N SER A 136 -1.92 -4.58 -13.15
CA SER A 136 -0.90 -4.96 -14.13
C SER A 136 -1.52 -5.73 -15.33
N GLU A 137 -1.25 -5.30 -16.56
CA GLU A 137 -1.64 -6.01 -17.79
C GLU A 137 -0.77 -7.27 -18.01
N VAL A 138 -1.36 -8.30 -18.63
CA VAL A 138 -0.64 -9.43 -19.27
C VAL A 138 -0.48 -9.07 -20.73
N LYS A 139 0.77 -9.03 -21.22
CA LYS A 139 0.97 -9.30 -22.65
C LYS A 139 0.97 -10.82 -22.79
N HIS A 140 -0.10 -11.38 -23.34
CA HIS A 140 0.02 -12.69 -23.98
C HIS A 140 0.95 -12.44 -25.17
N ALA A 141 2.19 -12.94 -25.06
CA ALA A 141 3.08 -13.08 -26.20
C ALA A 141 2.61 -14.26 -27.06
#